data_AF-A0A2E8RK98-F1
#
_entry.id   AF-A0A2E8RK98-F1
#
_cell.length_a   1.000
_cell.length_b   1.000
_cell.length_c   1.000
_cell.angle_alpha   90.00
_cell.angle_beta   90.00
_cell.angle_gamma   90.00
#
_symmetry.space_group_name_H-M   'P 1'
#
loop_
_entity.id
_entity.type
_entity.pdbx_description
1 polymer ?
#
loop_
_entity_poly.entity_id
_entity_poly.type
_entity_poly.pdbx_seq_one_letter_code
_entity_poly.pdbx_strand_id
1 'polypeptide(L)'
;MRGFLSYFLILSLSISSFSLSTGAPNGITSSKLEMKTLEVAYLFEEGKGKTAEDISPNKRHATLVGGVQYGPGKFGTGLVYDGKDDNLIVKGYNGIEGTKDRTILYWFKSESTREHSWVKWGPNEVTKKYYIRAHVDEDKCYLRIENAGGNNWGDVDVCDGKWHHHAVVFHQGAKDVQDHDLYV
;
A
#
# COMPACT_ATOMS: atom_id res chain seq x y z
N MET A 1 12.15 -0.41 -24.79
CA MET A 1 12.24 -0.48 -23.32
C MET A 1 10.89 -0.09 -22.77
N ARG A 2 10.09 -1.04 -22.28
CA ARG A 2 8.78 -0.76 -21.68
C ARG A 2 9.03 -0.25 -20.27
N GLY A 3 8.69 1.01 -20.01
CA GLY A 3 8.78 1.61 -18.69
C GLY A 3 7.80 0.92 -17.75
N PHE A 4 8.26 0.61 -16.54
CA PHE A 4 7.43 0.04 -15.50
C PHE A 4 6.70 1.19 -14.78
N LEU A 5 5.49 0.89 -14.32
CA LEU A 5 4.58 1.87 -13.74
C LEU A 5 4.02 1.27 -12.45
N SER A 6 4.85 1.12 -11.42
CA SER A 6 4.32 0.87 -10.07
C SER A 6 3.82 2.20 -9.54
N TYR A 7 2.56 2.31 -9.19
CA TYR A 7 2.05 3.53 -8.62
C TYR A 7 1.84 3.36 -7.13
N PHE A 8 1.96 4.46 -6.42
CA PHE A 8 1.67 4.54 -5.01
C PHE A 8 0.63 5.66 -4.90
N LEU A 9 -0.48 5.39 -4.25
CA LEU A 9 -1.48 6.39 -3.90
C LEU A 9 -2.14 5.89 -2.62
N ILE A 10 -1.93 6.58 -1.51
CA ILE A 10 -2.74 6.39 -0.31
C ILE A 10 -3.82 7.46 -0.36
N LEU A 11 -4.98 7.11 -0.88
CA LEU A 11 -6.17 7.96 -0.84
C LEU A 11 -7.41 7.08 -0.74
N SER A 12 -7.96 6.97 0.46
CA SER A 12 -9.40 6.78 0.59
C SER A 12 -10.05 8.15 0.41
N LEU A 13 -10.51 8.42 -0.82
CA LEU A 13 -11.58 9.40 -1.03
C LEU A 13 -12.52 8.89 -2.13
N SER A 14 -13.60 8.26 -1.70
CA SER A 14 -14.84 8.22 -2.47
C SER A 14 -15.80 9.20 -1.79
N ILE A 15 -15.78 10.47 -2.22
CA ILE A 15 -16.98 11.29 -2.13
C ILE A 15 -17.40 11.58 -3.56
N SER A 16 -18.19 10.66 -4.11
CA SER A 16 -19.38 11.08 -4.85
C SER A 16 -20.51 10.81 -3.88
N SER A 17 -21.18 11.86 -3.41
CA SER A 17 -22.49 11.73 -2.80
C SER A 17 -23.36 10.82 -3.66
N PHE A 18 -23.69 9.62 -3.18
CA PHE A 18 -24.84 8.88 -3.68
C PHE A 18 -25.88 8.85 -2.58
N SER A 19 -26.77 9.83 -2.62
CA SER A 19 -28.03 9.77 -1.90
C SER A 19 -28.88 8.72 -2.58
N LEU A 20 -29.06 7.55 -1.97
CA LEU A 20 -30.32 6.84 -2.09
C LEU A 20 -30.88 6.69 -0.68
N SER A 21 -31.68 7.69 -0.28
CA SER A 21 -32.62 7.44 0.80
C SER A 21 -33.69 6.52 0.22
N THR A 22 -33.75 5.28 0.68
CA THR A 22 -35.00 4.64 1.11
C THR A 22 -34.65 3.30 1.77
N GLY A 23 -34.64 3.29 3.11
CA GLY A 23 -35.13 2.14 3.88
C GLY A 23 -34.17 0.98 4.20
N ALA A 24 -33.03 1.23 4.87
CA ALA A 24 -32.32 0.17 5.60
C ALA A 24 -32.32 0.48 7.11
N PRO A 25 -32.77 -0.44 7.99
CA PRO A 25 -32.80 -0.24 9.43
C PRO A 25 -31.40 -0.42 10.04
N ASN A 26 -31.05 0.48 10.95
CA ASN A 26 -30.02 0.34 11.99
C ASN A 26 -28.60 -0.08 11.57
N GLY A 27 -27.68 0.89 11.51
CA GLY A 27 -26.33 0.64 12.01
C GLY A 27 -25.14 0.80 11.07
N ILE A 28 -25.20 1.57 9.99
CA ILE A 28 -23.97 1.98 9.29
C ILE A 28 -23.51 3.33 9.87
N THR A 29 -22.75 3.27 10.96
CA THR A 29 -21.90 4.40 11.34
C THR A 29 -20.76 4.49 10.33
N SER A 30 -20.84 5.47 9.42
CA SER A 30 -19.66 5.94 8.69
C SER A 30 -18.68 6.49 9.72
N SER A 31 -17.67 5.70 10.12
CA SER A 31 -16.57 6.22 10.92
C SER A 31 -15.78 7.19 10.04
N LYS A 32 -15.76 8.46 10.45
CA LYS A 32 -14.87 9.45 9.86
C LYS A 32 -13.45 8.94 10.07
N LEU A 33 -12.64 8.83 9.02
CA LEU A 33 -11.22 8.56 9.18
C LEU A 33 -10.63 9.67 10.07
N GLU A 34 -10.26 9.33 11.29
CA GLU A 34 -9.60 10.26 12.17
C GLU A 34 -8.17 10.43 11.68
N MET A 35 -7.90 11.50 10.93
CA MET A 35 -6.55 11.83 10.45
C MET A 35 -5.49 11.90 11.55
N LYS A 36 -5.90 11.96 12.83
CA LYS A 36 -5.01 11.91 14.00
C LYS A 36 -4.34 10.55 14.20
N THR A 37 -4.95 9.45 13.76
CA THR A 37 -4.42 8.09 13.92
C THR A 37 -3.61 7.62 12.71
N LEU A 38 -3.46 8.49 11.70
CA LEU A 38 -2.72 8.17 10.49
C LEU A 38 -1.22 8.14 10.78
N GLU A 39 -0.60 6.98 10.59
CA GLU A 39 0.85 6.84 10.79
C GLU A 39 1.65 7.49 9.66
N VAL A 40 1.16 7.39 8.43
CA VAL A 40 1.77 7.95 7.22
C VAL A 40 0.74 8.02 6.10
N ALA A 41 0.77 9.09 5.29
CA ALA A 41 0.06 9.13 4.03
C ALA A 41 0.73 10.06 3.02
N TYR A 42 0.89 9.55 1.80
CA TYR A 42 1.44 10.27 0.66
C TYR A 42 0.37 10.41 -0.42
N LEU A 43 0.04 11.66 -0.75
CA LEU A 43 -0.90 12.00 -1.81
C LEU A 43 -0.21 12.22 -3.16
N PHE A 44 1.10 12.53 -3.14
CA PHE A 44 1.94 12.78 -4.32
C PHE A 44 1.57 14.04 -5.14
N GLU A 45 0.87 14.99 -4.53
CA GLU A 45 0.43 16.24 -5.17
C GLU A 45 1.59 17.20 -5.50
N GLU A 46 2.80 16.95 -4.99
CA GLU A 46 3.99 17.75 -5.29
C GLU A 46 4.37 17.65 -6.77
N GLY A 47 4.15 16.47 -7.37
CA GLY A 47 4.33 16.18 -8.79
C GLY A 47 5.72 16.36 -9.37
N LYS A 48 6.71 16.68 -8.55
CA LYS A 48 8.12 16.79 -8.94
C LYS A 48 9.03 16.76 -7.72
N GLY A 49 10.34 16.64 -7.98
CA GLY A 49 11.37 16.63 -6.94
C GLY A 49 11.69 15.24 -6.42
N LYS A 50 12.33 15.16 -5.26
CA LYS A 50 12.85 13.91 -4.66
C LYS A 50 12.22 13.57 -3.31
N THR A 51 11.16 14.27 -2.92
CA THR A 51 10.49 14.10 -1.64
C THR A 51 9.01 13.90 -1.88
N ALA A 52 8.40 12.93 -1.19
CA ALA A 52 6.95 12.80 -1.05
C ALA A 52 6.53 13.29 0.34
N GLU A 53 5.57 14.21 0.40
CA GLU A 53 5.18 14.81 1.67
C GLU A 53 4.18 13.93 2.42
N ASP A 54 4.48 13.66 3.69
CA ASP A 54 3.54 12.99 4.58
C ASP A 54 2.53 14.01 5.12
N ILE A 55 1.26 13.83 4.74
CA ILE A 55 0.16 14.67 5.21
C ILE A 55 -0.28 14.34 6.63
N SER A 56 0.18 13.22 7.20
CA SER A 56 -0.14 12.84 8.57
C SER A 56 0.42 13.85 9.59
N PRO A 57 -0.06 13.80 10.84
CA PRO A 57 0.55 14.56 11.93
C PRO A 57 2.02 14.19 12.20
N ASN A 58 2.48 13.00 11.79
CA ASN A 58 3.81 12.48 12.08
C ASN A 58 4.93 13.03 11.18
N LYS A 59 4.57 13.68 10.05
CA LYS A 59 5.53 14.32 9.12
C LYS A 59 6.68 13.40 8.70
N ARG A 60 6.37 12.14 8.45
CA ARG A 60 7.29 11.11 7.96
C ARG A 60 7.55 11.29 6.46
N HIS A 61 8.06 12.43 6.04
CA HIS A 61 8.39 12.69 4.63
C HIS A 61 9.33 11.61 4.08
N ALA A 62 9.04 11.12 2.87
CA ALA A 62 9.83 10.07 2.24
C ALA A 62 10.71 10.62 1.11
N THR A 63 11.87 10.00 0.91
CA THR A 63 12.79 10.34 -0.19
C THR A 63 12.66 9.33 -1.33
N LEU A 64 12.58 9.83 -2.56
CA LEU A 64 12.61 9.03 -3.78
C LEU A 64 14.08 8.68 -4.10
N VAL A 65 14.38 7.39 -4.27
CA VAL A 65 15.71 6.83 -4.52
C VAL A 65 15.65 5.83 -5.67
N GLY A 66 16.74 5.67 -6.44
CA GLY A 66 16.84 4.66 -7.50
C GLY A 66 16.33 5.09 -8.88
N GLY A 67 15.78 6.30 -9.01
CA GLY A 67 15.22 6.78 -10.28
C GLY A 67 13.70 6.94 -10.26
N VAL A 68 13.04 6.62 -9.14
CA VAL A 68 11.63 6.94 -8.91
C VAL A 68 11.36 8.39 -9.27
N GLN A 69 10.31 8.59 -10.05
CA GLN A 69 9.85 9.90 -10.49
C GLN A 69 8.36 10.05 -10.27
N TYR A 70 7.91 11.30 -10.17
CA TYR A 70 6.50 11.61 -10.25
C TYR A 70 5.97 11.37 -11.66
N GLY A 71 4.73 10.91 -11.76
CA GLY A 71 4.04 10.68 -13.03
C GLY A 71 2.53 10.52 -12.83
N PRO A 72 1.78 10.14 -13.88
CA PRO A 72 0.32 9.99 -13.79
C PRO A 72 -0.08 8.94 -12.75
N GLY A 73 -0.93 9.26 -11.77
CA GLY A 73 -1.44 8.32 -10.77
C GLY A 73 -2.82 7.76 -11.13
N LYS A 74 -3.41 6.99 -10.21
CA LYS A 74 -4.82 6.55 -10.33
C LYS A 74 -5.75 7.76 -10.32
N PHE A 75 -5.45 8.69 -9.42
CA PHE A 75 -6.06 10.00 -9.32
C PHE A 75 -4.92 11.02 -9.40
N GLY A 76 -4.97 11.91 -10.40
CA GLY A 76 -3.95 12.95 -10.57
C GLY A 76 -2.54 12.38 -10.73
N THR A 77 -1.73 12.53 -9.68
CA THR A 77 -0.30 12.24 -9.68
C THR A 77 0.02 11.05 -8.78
N GLY A 78 1.07 10.30 -9.12
CA GLY A 78 1.64 9.24 -8.31
C GLY A 78 3.14 9.10 -8.55
N LEU A 79 3.69 7.98 -8.11
CA LEU A 79 5.08 7.61 -8.37
C LEU A 79 5.17 6.61 -9.53
N VAL A 80 6.29 6.61 -10.23
CA VAL A 80 6.62 5.69 -11.33
C VAL A 80 7.97 5.07 -11.03
N TYR A 81 8.02 3.74 -11.05
CA TYR A 81 9.18 2.92 -10.71
C TYR A 81 9.56 2.13 -11.96
N ASP A 82 10.79 2.29 -12.44
CA ASP A 82 11.45 1.43 -13.43
C ASP A 82 11.73 0.01 -12.89
N GLY A 83 11.76 -0.13 -11.56
CA GLY A 83 11.94 -1.35 -10.79
C GLY A 83 13.23 -2.11 -11.05
N LYS A 84 14.33 -1.37 -11.11
CA LYS A 84 15.69 -1.89 -10.88
C LYS A 84 16.10 -1.71 -9.42
N ASP A 85 16.21 -0.46 -8.96
CA ASP A 85 16.71 -0.08 -7.63
C ASP A 85 15.85 0.99 -6.94
N ASP A 86 14.61 1.12 -7.41
CA ASP A 86 13.65 2.14 -6.99
C ASP A 86 13.04 1.94 -5.61
N ASN A 87 13.10 2.99 -4.79
CA ASN A 87 12.53 2.97 -3.46
C ASN A 87 11.96 4.35 -3.06
N LEU A 88 10.84 4.33 -2.35
CA LEU A 88 10.36 5.44 -1.54
C LEU A 88 10.75 5.15 -0.09
N ILE A 89 11.61 5.98 0.51
CA ILE A 89 12.25 5.67 1.79
C ILE A 89 11.87 6.67 2.86
N VAL A 90 11.28 6.18 3.95
CA VAL A 90 11.11 6.91 5.21
C VAL A 90 12.32 6.63 6.09
N LYS A 91 13.13 7.65 6.38
CA LYS A 91 14.30 7.50 7.27
C LYS A 91 13.88 7.67 8.73
N GLY A 92 14.47 6.88 9.62
CA GLY A 92 14.25 7.01 11.07
C GLY A 92 12.91 6.48 11.57
N TYR A 93 12.16 5.75 10.73
CA TYR A 93 10.92 5.09 11.13
C TYR A 93 11.00 3.60 10.85
N ASN A 94 10.74 2.80 11.88
CA ASN A 94 10.82 1.33 11.79
C ASN A 94 9.54 0.67 11.27
N GLY A 95 8.50 1.46 10.96
CA GLY A 95 7.17 0.94 10.70
C GLY A 95 6.39 0.65 11.98
N ILE A 96 5.21 0.05 11.83
CA ILE A 96 4.38 -0.39 12.94
C ILE A 96 4.86 -1.78 13.36
N GLU A 97 5.41 -1.89 14.57
CA GLU A 97 6.05 -3.12 15.07
C GLU A 97 5.07 -4.05 15.81
N GLY A 98 5.48 -5.31 15.99
CA GLY A 98 4.79 -6.28 16.85
C GLY A 98 3.37 -6.61 16.40
N THR A 99 2.43 -6.72 17.35
CA THR A 99 1.03 -7.15 17.16
C THR A 99 0.02 -5.99 17.17
N LYS A 100 0.47 -4.74 17.04
CA LYS A 100 -0.44 -3.58 16.98
C LYS A 100 -1.42 -3.71 15.81
N ASP A 101 -2.67 -3.33 15.94
CA ASP A 101 -3.55 -3.30 14.78
C ASP A 101 -3.02 -2.30 13.72
N ARG A 102 -3.14 -2.64 12.44
CA ARG A 102 -2.73 -1.75 11.35
C ARG A 102 -3.47 -2.04 10.06
N THR A 103 -3.61 -1.02 9.23
CA THR A 103 -4.15 -1.13 7.89
C THR A 103 -3.24 -0.39 6.93
N ILE A 104 -2.87 -1.05 5.83
CA ILE A 104 -2.07 -0.48 4.76
C ILE A 104 -2.95 -0.46 3.52
N LEU A 105 -3.11 0.73 2.92
CA LEU A 105 -3.91 0.95 1.72
C LEU A 105 -3.03 1.57 0.65
N TYR A 106 -3.10 1.10 -0.59
CA TYR A 106 -2.49 1.78 -1.73
C TYR A 106 -3.10 1.33 -3.07
N TRP A 107 -3.13 2.22 -4.06
CA TRP A 107 -3.37 1.82 -5.44
C TRP A 107 -2.09 1.33 -6.09
N PHE A 108 -2.19 0.23 -6.83
CA PHE A 108 -1.11 -0.37 -7.60
C PHE A 108 -1.57 -0.69 -9.02
N LYS A 109 -0.64 -0.63 -9.96
CA LYS A 109 -0.79 -1.20 -11.30
C LYS A 109 0.59 -1.71 -11.72
N SER A 110 0.62 -2.79 -12.51
CA SER A 110 1.82 -3.27 -13.18
C SER A 110 1.40 -4.09 -14.39
N GLU A 111 2.15 -4.01 -15.49
CA GLU A 111 1.96 -4.84 -16.69
C GLU A 111 2.94 -6.02 -16.74
N SER A 112 3.69 -6.23 -15.66
CA SER A 112 4.74 -7.24 -15.59
C SER A 112 4.78 -7.90 -14.22
N THR A 113 5.00 -9.20 -14.25
CA THR A 113 5.20 -10.03 -13.07
C THR A 113 6.69 -10.10 -12.71
N ARG A 114 7.01 -9.79 -11.45
CA ARG A 114 8.36 -9.91 -10.89
C ARG A 114 8.32 -10.00 -9.37
N GLU A 115 9.40 -10.54 -8.82
CA GLU A 115 9.65 -10.47 -7.39
C GLU A 115 10.00 -9.04 -6.97
N HIS A 116 9.15 -8.43 -6.16
CA HIS A 116 9.39 -7.09 -5.58
C HIS A 116 8.53 -6.88 -4.32
N SER A 117 8.91 -5.91 -3.50
CA SER A 117 8.12 -5.48 -2.34
C SER A 117 7.48 -4.13 -2.63
N TRP A 118 6.20 -3.99 -2.29
CA TRP A 118 5.47 -2.71 -2.41
C TRP A 118 5.59 -1.90 -1.13
N VAL A 119 5.44 -2.56 0.03
CA VAL A 119 5.59 -1.95 1.36
C VAL A 119 6.39 -2.91 2.22
N LYS A 120 7.43 -2.42 2.88
CA LYS A 120 8.25 -3.27 3.74
C LYS A 120 8.88 -2.50 4.90
N TRP A 121 9.03 -3.19 6.02
CA TRP A 121 9.92 -2.82 7.11
C TRP A 121 10.39 -4.07 7.87
N GLY A 122 11.39 -3.88 8.71
CA GLY A 122 12.01 -4.94 9.50
C GLY A 122 13.04 -5.80 8.74
N PRO A 123 13.92 -6.50 9.48
CA PRO A 123 14.91 -7.38 8.90
C PRO A 123 14.27 -8.66 8.33
N ASN A 124 14.96 -9.33 7.41
CA ASN A 124 14.54 -10.62 6.86
C ASN A 124 14.83 -11.77 7.86
N GLU A 125 14.18 -11.71 9.01
CA GLU A 125 14.27 -12.67 10.10
C GLU A 125 12.86 -13.09 10.52
N VAL A 126 12.71 -14.35 10.92
CA VAL A 126 11.44 -14.93 11.41
C VAL A 126 10.79 -13.99 12.43
N THR A 127 9.52 -13.66 12.18
CA THR A 127 8.65 -12.75 12.96
C THR A 127 9.08 -11.28 13.07
N LYS A 128 10.26 -10.90 12.56
CA LYS A 128 10.72 -9.51 12.51
C LYS A 128 10.51 -8.83 11.16
N LYS A 129 10.19 -9.61 10.13
CA LYS A 129 9.88 -9.13 8.78
C LYS A 129 8.42 -8.68 8.68
N TYR A 130 8.16 -7.58 7.98
CA TYR A 130 6.81 -7.20 7.55
C TYR A 130 6.85 -6.73 6.10
N TYR A 131 6.62 -7.63 5.15
CA TYR A 131 6.79 -7.36 3.71
C TYR A 131 5.48 -7.64 2.98
N ILE A 132 4.83 -6.58 2.51
CA ILE A 132 3.78 -6.64 1.50
C ILE A 132 4.46 -6.65 0.12
N ARG A 133 4.33 -7.76 -0.60
CA ARG A 133 5.13 -8.06 -1.80
C ARG A 133 4.34 -8.89 -2.81
N ALA A 134 4.86 -9.02 -4.01
CA ALA A 134 4.33 -9.97 -4.98
C ALA A 134 4.53 -11.42 -4.50
N HIS A 135 3.49 -12.23 -4.66
CA HIS A 135 3.62 -13.67 -4.83
C HIS A 135 3.61 -13.96 -6.32
N VAL A 136 4.76 -14.31 -6.90
CA VAL A 136 4.87 -14.60 -8.33
C VAL A 136 4.45 -16.04 -8.61
N ASP A 137 3.60 -16.22 -9.62
CA ASP A 137 3.20 -17.50 -10.16
C ASP A 137 3.18 -17.38 -11.69
N GLU A 138 4.22 -17.92 -12.33
CA GLU A 138 4.47 -17.79 -13.77
C GLU A 138 4.39 -16.32 -14.26
N ASP A 139 3.35 -15.98 -15.02
CA ASP A 139 3.10 -14.67 -15.59
C ASP A 139 2.18 -13.79 -14.73
N LYS A 140 1.71 -14.28 -13.58
CA LYS A 140 0.82 -13.57 -12.65
C LYS A 140 1.51 -13.19 -11.36
N CYS A 141 0.96 -12.18 -10.68
CA CYS A 141 1.37 -11.88 -9.32
C CYS A 141 0.17 -11.61 -8.42
N TYR A 142 0.24 -12.07 -7.17
CA TYR A 142 -0.82 -11.88 -6.17
C TYR A 142 -0.32 -11.03 -5.00
N LEU A 143 -1.25 -10.33 -4.34
CA LEU A 143 -0.98 -9.58 -3.12
C LEU A 143 -0.58 -10.53 -1.99
N ARG A 144 0.64 -10.41 -1.46
CA ARG A 144 1.14 -11.22 -0.35
C ARG A 144 1.66 -10.39 0.81
N ILE A 145 1.42 -10.86 2.03
CA ILE A 145 2.12 -10.45 3.24
C ILE A 145 2.96 -11.63 3.75
N GLU A 146 4.18 -11.37 4.22
CA GLU A 146 5.02 -12.38 4.86
C GLU A 146 5.86 -11.81 6.01
N ASN A 147 6.18 -12.70 6.95
CA ASN A 147 6.95 -12.36 8.15
C ASN A 147 8.20 -13.26 8.35
N ALA A 148 8.69 -13.88 7.26
CA ALA A 148 9.80 -14.83 7.26
C ALA A 148 9.62 -16.09 8.15
N GLY A 149 8.48 -16.26 8.81
CA GLY A 149 8.04 -17.50 9.46
C GLY A 149 6.75 -18.07 8.87
N GLY A 150 6.09 -17.30 7.99
CA GLY A 150 4.87 -17.66 7.30
C GLY A 150 4.48 -16.57 6.31
N ASN A 151 3.35 -16.77 5.64
CA ASN A 151 2.79 -15.86 4.65
C ASN A 151 1.26 -16.01 4.56
N ASN A 152 0.65 -15.01 3.94
CA ASN A 152 -0.71 -15.04 3.44
C ASN A 152 -0.73 -14.35 2.07
N TRP A 153 -1.50 -14.85 1.11
CA TRP A 153 -1.61 -14.23 -0.22
C TRP A 153 -3.02 -14.40 -0.80
N GLY A 154 -3.43 -13.44 -1.63
CA GLY A 154 -4.72 -13.45 -2.32
C GLY A 154 -4.72 -14.27 -3.61
N ASP A 155 -5.82 -14.26 -4.33
CA ASP A 155 -6.07 -15.06 -5.54
C ASP A 155 -6.35 -14.21 -6.80
N VAL A 156 -6.35 -12.88 -6.66
CA VAL A 156 -6.52 -11.93 -7.78
C VAL A 156 -5.17 -11.56 -8.36
N ASP A 157 -5.00 -11.72 -9.67
CA ASP A 157 -3.82 -11.24 -10.38
C ASP A 157 -3.79 -9.70 -10.40
N VAL A 158 -2.78 -9.13 -9.76
CA VAL A 158 -2.56 -7.68 -9.63
C VAL A 158 -1.50 -7.14 -10.59
N CYS A 159 -0.89 -8.02 -11.40
CA CYS A 159 0.09 -7.68 -12.43
C CYS A 159 -0.51 -7.68 -13.86
N ASP A 160 -1.82 -7.49 -13.97
CA ASP A 160 -2.62 -7.59 -15.20
C ASP A 160 -2.73 -6.29 -16.03
N GLY A 161 -1.95 -5.27 -15.68
CA GLY A 161 -1.97 -3.95 -16.32
C GLY A 161 -3.14 -3.06 -15.91
N LYS A 162 -3.97 -3.47 -14.96
CA LYS A 162 -5.06 -2.66 -14.40
C LYS A 162 -4.69 -2.06 -13.05
N TRP A 163 -5.50 -1.08 -12.66
CA TRP A 163 -5.41 -0.46 -11.35
C TRP A 163 -6.18 -1.29 -10.32
N HIS A 164 -5.49 -1.67 -9.25
CA HIS A 164 -6.01 -2.41 -8.11
C HIS A 164 -5.85 -1.61 -6.83
N HIS A 165 -6.80 -1.72 -5.92
CA HIS A 165 -6.72 -1.07 -4.62
C HIS A 165 -6.40 -2.10 -3.56
N HIS A 166 -5.14 -2.16 -3.16
CA HIS A 166 -4.70 -3.09 -2.14
C HIS A 166 -5.09 -2.58 -0.76
N ALA A 167 -5.74 -3.44 0.02
CA ALA A 167 -5.91 -3.26 1.46
C ALA A 167 -5.36 -4.48 2.19
N VAL A 168 -4.43 -4.24 3.12
CA VAL A 168 -3.84 -5.27 3.99
C VAL A 168 -4.13 -4.88 5.42
N VAL A 169 -4.93 -5.69 6.11
CA VAL A 169 -5.44 -5.39 7.45
C VAL A 169 -4.92 -6.42 8.44
N PHE A 170 -4.21 -5.95 9.46
CA PHE A 170 -3.94 -6.73 10.67
C PHE A 170 -4.87 -6.20 11.75
N HIS A 171 -6.01 -6.86 11.94
CA HIS A 171 -7.07 -6.37 12.82
C HIS A 171 -6.75 -6.60 14.29
N GLN A 172 -7.48 -5.93 15.18
CA GLN A 172 -7.37 -6.17 16.61
C GLN A 172 -7.66 -7.65 16.93
N GLY A 173 -6.74 -8.29 17.66
CA GLY A 173 -6.86 -9.70 18.05
C GLY A 173 -6.26 -10.69 17.05
N ALA A 174 -5.80 -10.25 15.87
CA ALA A 174 -4.98 -11.06 14.97
C ALA A 174 -3.68 -11.48 15.67
N LYS A 175 -3.23 -12.71 15.41
CA LYS A 175 -2.07 -13.34 16.07
C LYS A 175 -0.98 -13.68 15.08
N ASP A 176 -1.37 -14.20 13.93
CA ASP A 176 -0.46 -14.77 12.95
C ASP A 176 -0.55 -14.05 11.61
N VAL A 177 0.43 -14.27 10.73
CA VAL A 177 0.46 -13.64 9.41
C VAL A 177 -0.74 -14.08 8.54
N GLN A 178 -1.27 -15.27 8.79
CA GLN A 178 -2.48 -15.81 8.18
C GLN A 178 -3.75 -15.07 8.58
N ASP A 179 -3.76 -14.35 9.72
CA ASP A 179 -4.91 -13.56 10.17
C ASP A 179 -5.00 -12.19 9.48
N HIS A 180 -4.10 -11.89 8.53
CA HIS A 180 -4.26 -10.68 7.73
C HIS A 180 -5.41 -10.83 6.74
N ASP A 181 -6.32 -9.86 6.73
CA ASP A 181 -7.29 -9.75 5.64
C ASP A 181 -6.64 -9.03 4.46
N LEU A 182 -6.78 -9.61 3.27
CA LEU A 182 -6.23 -9.08 2.02
C LEU A 182 -7.37 -8.78 1.05
N TYR A 183 -7.40 -7.55 0.54
CA TYR A 183 -8.37 -7.10 -0.45
C TYR A 183 -7.66 -6.45 -1.63
N VAL A 184 -8.20 -6.63 -2.83
CA VAL A 184 -7.69 -6.12 -4.13
C VAL A 184 -8.81 -5.40 -4.88
#